data_AF-A0A847RJX3-F1
#
_entry.id   AF-A0A847RJX3-F1
#
_cell.length_a   1.000
_cell.length_b   1.000
_cell.length_c   1.000
_cell.angle_alpha   90.00
_cell.angle_beta   90.00
_cell.angle_gamma   90.00
#
_symmetry.space_group_name_H-M   'P 1'
#
loop_
_entity.id
_entity.type
_entity.pdbx_description
1 polymer ?
#
loop_
_entity_poly.entity_id
_entity_poly.type
_entity_poly.pdbx_seq_one_letter_code
_entity_poly.pdbx_strand_id
1 'polypeptide(L)'
;MINPTTNVYRKQLIEGFSIPAVIRNGSYFFVDIDVYADGRVDCWNFEDLAHFKEDVRRGWVVLNIPDNEAISIHGLGSWTITNGSWLFDAESFIDYVLQLIRILNPTLENIYQYRQKVVNGIKIGESANGTVYKEQKRTANDFFPEKIGGESIHLFYKVSEEYHLVKVIIFPDLTIHLSRLEKTVYTTLEEFEELITKGIILSEVPVHAKVNIHGLGSFTVQKEQYATDIREKLLEVRDIIRELKGEPSSIEVCRTAYQQYLDNPTLENKEQLKSSYEAVPDHQKMYVGDMDTKDVAVRMIIYGEQEIENWSHYRVAKARGEKLPVINLPAPKDESDE
;
A
#
# COMPACT_ATOMS: atom_id res chain seq x y z
N MET A 1 -26.91 -23.36 37.71
CA MET A 1 -26.26 -22.16 37.14
C MET A 1 -27.04 -21.82 35.88
N ILE A 2 -27.64 -20.62 35.79
CA ILE A 2 -28.38 -20.22 34.58
C ILE A 2 -27.35 -19.74 33.58
N ASN A 3 -27.21 -20.44 32.45
CA ASN A 3 -26.33 -20.01 31.37
C ASN A 3 -27.09 -19.02 30.48
N PRO A 4 -26.59 -17.78 30.30
CA PRO A 4 -27.19 -16.86 29.35
C PRO A 4 -27.04 -17.43 27.94
N THR A 5 -28.12 -17.39 27.16
CA THR A 5 -28.15 -17.82 25.75
C THR A 5 -28.01 -16.66 24.77
N THR A 6 -28.06 -15.42 25.26
CA THR A 6 -27.89 -14.20 24.47
C THR A 6 -26.44 -13.74 24.53
N ASN A 7 -25.78 -13.74 23.36
CA ASN A 7 -24.44 -13.18 23.20
C ASN A 7 -24.54 -11.73 22.71
N VAL A 8 -23.71 -10.84 23.27
CA VAL A 8 -23.60 -9.44 22.84
C VAL A 8 -22.13 -9.07 22.67
N TYR A 9 -21.84 -8.10 21.80
CA TYR A 9 -20.51 -7.54 21.62
C TYR A 9 -20.59 -6.02 21.41
N ARG A 10 -19.46 -5.32 21.61
CA ARG A 10 -19.32 -3.89 21.30
C ARG A 10 -18.10 -3.66 20.40
N LYS A 11 -18.18 -2.69 19.51
CA LYS A 11 -17.03 -2.13 18.80
C LYS A 11 -16.66 -0.78 19.43
N GLN A 12 -15.38 -0.42 19.40
CA GLN A 12 -14.89 0.86 19.88
C GLN A 12 -14.00 1.48 18.81
N LEU A 13 -14.22 2.76 18.53
CA LEU A 13 -13.36 3.57 17.66
C LEU A 13 -12.38 4.33 18.56
N ILE A 14 -11.10 4.27 18.24
CA ILE A 14 -10.03 4.98 18.95
C ILE A 14 -9.33 5.87 17.93
N GLU A 15 -9.25 7.16 18.21
CA GLU A 15 -8.56 8.11 17.32
C GLU A 15 -7.05 7.99 17.47
N GLY A 16 -6.33 8.33 16.39
CA GLY A 16 -4.89 8.23 16.32
C GLY A 16 -4.29 9.16 15.28
N PHE A 17 -2.96 9.27 15.33
CA PHE A 17 -2.15 9.95 14.33
C PHE A 17 -1.25 8.94 13.62
N SER A 18 -1.07 9.12 12.31
CA SER A 18 -0.15 8.33 11.49
C SER A 18 1.12 9.15 11.25
N ILE A 19 2.28 8.63 11.66
CA ILE A 19 3.56 9.33 11.57
C ILE A 19 4.64 8.47 10.89
N PRO A 20 5.60 9.06 10.16
CA PRO A 20 6.64 8.30 9.49
C PRO A 20 7.68 7.76 10.48
N ALA A 21 8.12 6.54 10.25
CA ALA A 21 9.25 5.91 10.95
C ALA A 21 9.98 4.91 10.03
N VAL A 22 10.98 4.23 10.57
CA VAL A 22 11.68 3.14 9.89
C VAL A 22 11.69 1.90 10.79
N ILE A 23 11.33 0.75 10.25
CA ILE A 23 11.51 -0.54 10.92
C ILE A 23 12.78 -1.19 10.39
N ARG A 24 13.62 -1.67 11.31
CA ARG A 24 14.85 -2.41 10.99
C ARG A 24 14.62 -3.90 11.19
N ASN A 25 14.52 -4.63 10.09
CA ASN A 25 14.38 -6.09 10.07
C ASN A 25 15.28 -6.69 8.98
N GLY A 26 16.57 -6.85 9.29
CA GLY A 26 17.61 -7.22 8.31
C GLY A 26 17.97 -6.08 7.33
N SER A 27 16.98 -5.31 6.89
CA SER A 27 17.11 -4.07 6.11
C SER A 27 16.26 -2.94 6.75
N TYR A 28 16.18 -1.78 6.11
CA TYR A 28 15.46 -0.60 6.60
C TYR A 28 14.17 -0.38 5.79
N PHE A 29 13.03 -0.50 6.44
CA PHE A 29 11.71 -0.35 5.84
C PHE A 29 11.06 0.94 6.29
N PHE A 30 10.78 1.84 5.34
CA PHE A 30 9.95 3.00 5.60
C PHE A 30 8.52 2.54 5.93
N VAL A 31 7.96 3.07 7.00
CA VAL A 31 6.60 2.77 7.43
C VAL A 31 5.90 4.02 7.96
N ASP A 32 4.58 4.00 7.91
CA ASP A 32 3.78 4.83 8.80
C ASP A 32 3.48 4.00 10.06
N ILE A 33 3.71 4.58 11.24
CA ILE A 33 3.26 4.02 12.51
C ILE A 33 2.04 4.79 12.99
N ASP A 34 1.04 4.07 13.50
CA ASP A 34 -0.19 4.68 13.99
C ASP A 34 -0.17 4.73 15.52
N VAL A 35 -0.29 5.93 16.07
CA VAL A 35 -0.28 6.22 17.51
C VAL A 35 -1.68 6.57 17.96
N TYR A 36 -2.25 5.79 18.87
CA TYR A 36 -3.65 5.92 19.30
C TYR A 36 -3.81 6.61 20.66
N ALA A 37 -5.00 7.17 20.89
CA ALA A 37 -5.36 7.91 22.11
C ALA A 37 -5.27 7.07 23.40
N ASP A 38 -5.41 5.75 23.29
CA ASP A 38 -5.24 4.80 24.40
C ASP A 38 -3.77 4.42 24.63
N GLY A 39 -2.83 5.04 23.93
CA GLY A 39 -1.40 4.82 24.09
C GLY A 39 -0.88 3.55 23.40
N ARG A 40 -1.67 2.91 22.54
CA ARG A 40 -1.18 1.85 21.66
C ARG A 40 -0.48 2.42 20.45
N VAL A 41 0.46 1.65 19.90
CA VAL A 41 1.18 1.99 18.68
C VAL A 41 1.17 0.78 17.75
N ASP A 42 0.75 0.97 16.50
CA ASP A 42 0.94 -0.01 15.44
C ASP A 42 2.24 0.27 14.70
N CYS A 43 3.22 -0.63 14.85
CA CYS A 43 4.51 -0.58 14.19
C CYS A 43 4.92 -1.99 13.72
N TRP A 44 4.07 -2.60 12.88
CA TRP A 44 4.03 -4.03 12.49
C TRP A 44 3.58 -4.98 13.60
N ASN A 45 3.85 -4.62 14.85
CA ASN A 45 3.21 -5.19 16.03
C ASN A 45 2.29 -4.13 16.63
N PHE A 46 1.15 -4.57 17.17
CA PHE A 46 0.20 -3.67 17.83
C PHE A 46 0.45 -3.62 19.33
N GLU A 47 1.43 -2.79 19.70
CA GLU A 47 2.05 -2.76 21.01
C GLU A 47 1.39 -1.76 21.96
N ASP A 48 1.63 -1.96 23.26
CA ASP A 48 1.42 -0.89 24.24
C ASP A 48 2.64 0.06 24.27
N LEU A 49 2.46 1.20 24.93
CA LEU A 49 3.50 2.22 25.05
C LEU A 49 4.80 1.72 25.70
N ALA A 50 4.74 0.73 26.59
CA ALA A 50 5.93 0.24 27.27
C ALA A 50 6.79 -0.61 26.32
N HIS A 51 6.15 -1.54 25.60
CA HIS A 51 6.80 -2.38 24.60
C HIS A 51 7.29 -1.55 23.40
N PHE A 52 6.51 -0.55 22.96
CA PHE A 52 6.94 0.38 21.92
C PHE A 52 8.25 1.11 22.29
N LYS A 53 8.39 1.57 23.54
CA LYS A 53 9.64 2.20 24.01
C LYS A 53 10.82 1.23 23.98
N GLU A 54 10.59 -0.04 24.31
CA GLU A 54 11.61 -1.07 24.21
C GLU A 54 12.00 -1.32 22.75
N ASP A 55 11.03 -1.37 21.83
CA ASP A 55 11.23 -1.50 20.38
C ASP A 55 12.10 -0.39 19.81
N VAL A 56 11.86 0.85 20.21
CA VAL A 56 12.70 1.98 19.81
C VAL A 56 14.12 1.84 20.38
N ARG A 57 14.26 1.53 21.68
CA ARG A 57 15.58 1.43 22.33
C ARG A 57 16.43 0.25 21.84
N ARG A 58 15.80 -0.88 21.51
CA ARG A 58 16.49 -2.06 20.96
C ARG A 58 16.77 -1.94 19.46
N GLY A 59 16.27 -0.89 18.81
CA GLY A 59 16.49 -0.61 17.40
C GLY A 59 15.63 -1.44 16.45
N TRP A 60 14.44 -1.88 16.90
CA TRP A 60 13.38 -2.39 16.01
C TRP A 60 12.76 -1.24 15.22
N VAL A 61 12.32 -0.20 15.92
CA VAL A 61 11.96 1.09 15.32
C VAL A 61 13.20 1.98 15.36
N VAL A 62 13.69 2.39 14.19
CA VAL A 62 14.86 3.25 14.04
C VAL A 62 14.48 4.57 13.38
N LEU A 63 15.32 5.57 13.63
CA LEU A 63 15.03 6.97 13.27
C LEU A 63 16.12 7.56 12.37
N ASN A 64 17.10 6.73 12.05
CA ASN A 64 18.15 7.02 11.10
C ASN A 64 18.46 5.76 10.30
N ILE A 65 18.94 5.97 9.09
CA ILE A 65 19.46 4.94 8.21
C ILE A 65 20.92 5.32 7.94
N PRO A 66 21.88 4.42 8.18
CA PRO A 66 23.29 4.67 7.90
C PRO A 66 23.56 4.92 6.41
N ASP A 67 24.65 5.62 6.13
CA ASP A 67 25.11 5.83 4.77
C ASP A 67 25.47 4.52 4.06
N ASN A 68 25.11 4.43 2.78
CA ASN A 68 25.23 3.26 1.90
C ASN A 68 24.29 2.09 2.24
N GLU A 69 23.36 2.26 3.18
CA GLU A 69 22.25 1.33 3.38
C GLU A 69 21.06 1.70 2.49
N ALA A 70 20.18 0.74 2.25
CA ALA A 70 18.97 0.93 1.43
C ALA A 70 17.75 1.20 2.29
N ILE A 71 16.99 2.25 1.93
CA ILE A 71 15.61 2.42 2.39
C ILE A 71 14.67 1.68 1.44
N SER A 72 13.76 0.90 1.99
CA SER A 72 12.69 0.21 1.24
C SER A 72 11.35 0.87 1.54
N ILE A 73 10.69 1.39 0.52
CA ILE A 73 9.37 2.02 0.63
C ILE A 73 8.36 1.08 -0.04
N HIS A 74 7.49 0.47 0.78
CA HIS A 74 6.56 -0.55 0.31
C HIS A 74 5.68 -0.03 -0.85
N GLY A 75 5.60 -0.81 -1.92
CA GLY A 75 4.83 -0.47 -3.12
C GLY A 75 5.39 0.70 -3.95
N LEU A 76 6.55 1.26 -3.62
CA LEU A 76 7.15 2.38 -4.36
C LEU A 76 8.54 2.05 -4.91
N GLY A 77 9.45 1.53 -4.08
CA GLY A 77 10.81 1.21 -4.52
C GLY A 77 11.82 1.07 -3.39
N SER A 78 13.09 0.91 -3.76
CA SER A 78 14.21 0.91 -2.82
C SER A 78 15.41 1.68 -3.36
N TRP A 79 16.00 2.50 -2.49
CA TRP A 79 17.15 3.34 -2.82
C TRP A 79 18.23 3.20 -1.77
N THR A 80 19.47 3.05 -2.21
CA THR A 80 20.63 3.28 -1.35
C THR A 80 20.82 4.77 -1.14
N ILE A 81 21.06 5.17 0.11
CA ILE A 81 21.08 6.57 0.53
C ILE A 81 22.42 6.99 1.15
N THR A 82 22.66 8.30 1.21
CA THR A 82 23.79 8.92 1.91
C THR A 82 23.38 10.30 2.45
N ASN A 83 24.22 10.91 3.29
CA ASN A 83 24.00 12.25 3.84
C ASN A 83 22.64 12.37 4.56
N GLY A 84 22.29 11.34 5.35
CA GLY A 84 21.07 11.35 6.16
C GLY A 84 21.09 12.45 7.22
N SER A 85 20.04 13.27 7.27
CA SER A 85 19.80 14.29 8.30
C SER A 85 18.46 14.01 8.96
N TRP A 86 18.50 13.47 10.17
CA TRP A 86 17.34 12.91 10.87
C TRP A 86 16.92 13.79 12.04
N LEU A 87 15.61 13.88 12.28
CA LEU A 87 15.03 14.80 13.27
C LEU A 87 15.13 14.28 14.71
N PHE A 88 15.19 12.96 14.89
CA PHE A 88 15.03 12.32 16.19
C PHE A 88 16.16 11.35 16.50
N ASP A 89 16.45 11.24 17.79
CA ASP A 89 17.05 10.08 18.41
C ASP A 89 15.97 9.26 19.16
N ALA A 90 16.38 8.13 19.75
CA ALA A 90 15.46 7.20 20.40
C ALA A 90 14.58 7.87 21.48
N GLU A 91 15.17 8.68 22.37
CA GLU A 91 14.43 9.26 23.50
C GLU A 91 13.57 10.44 23.04
N SER A 92 14.06 11.30 22.14
CA SER A 92 13.27 12.41 21.58
C SER A 92 12.07 11.92 20.75
N PHE A 93 12.19 10.79 20.06
CA PHE A 93 11.05 10.19 19.37
C PHE A 93 10.03 9.57 20.31
N ILE A 94 10.50 8.88 21.36
CA ILE A 94 9.61 8.38 22.43
C ILE A 94 8.83 9.56 23.04
N ASP A 95 9.51 10.68 23.31
CA ASP A 95 8.87 11.89 23.83
C ASP A 95 7.89 12.51 22.84
N TYR A 96 8.21 12.49 21.54
CA TYR A 96 7.29 12.93 20.49
C TYR A 96 6.01 12.07 20.46
N VAL A 97 6.13 10.75 20.48
CA VAL A 97 4.97 9.83 20.53
C VAL A 97 4.14 10.06 21.80
N LEU A 98 4.77 10.27 22.95
CA LEU A 98 4.08 10.63 24.19
C LEU A 98 3.31 11.95 24.07
N GLN A 99 3.86 12.94 23.37
CA GLN A 99 3.17 14.21 23.11
C GLN A 99 1.96 14.01 22.20
N LEU A 100 2.06 13.18 21.16
CA LEU A 100 0.92 12.84 20.30
C LEU A 100 -0.23 12.18 21.09
N ILE A 101 0.10 11.24 21.99
CA ILE A 101 -0.89 10.62 22.87
C ILE A 101 -1.54 11.69 23.76
N ARG A 102 -0.77 12.63 24.32
CA ARG A 102 -1.31 13.72 25.14
C ARG A 102 -2.19 14.70 24.35
N ILE A 103 -1.94 14.90 23.06
CA ILE A 103 -2.83 15.71 22.21
C ILE A 103 -4.19 15.03 22.09
N LEU A 104 -4.21 13.71 21.89
CA LEU A 104 -5.44 12.92 21.76
C LEU A 104 -6.13 12.65 23.11
N ASN A 105 -5.36 12.51 24.18
CA ASN A 105 -5.79 12.14 25.52
C ASN A 105 -4.99 12.94 26.57
N PRO A 106 -5.37 14.20 26.85
CA PRO A 106 -4.60 15.10 27.70
C PRO A 106 -4.42 14.62 29.15
N THR A 107 -5.37 13.85 29.67
CA THR A 107 -5.34 13.32 31.03
C THR A 107 -4.62 11.96 31.13
N LEU A 108 -4.29 11.32 30.00
CA LEU A 108 -3.74 9.97 29.93
C LEU A 108 -4.60 8.95 30.68
N GLU A 109 -5.92 9.11 30.58
CA GLU A 109 -6.87 8.16 31.17
C GLU A 109 -7.07 6.95 30.24
N ASN A 110 -7.32 5.77 30.82
CA ASN A 110 -7.57 4.54 30.07
C ASN A 110 -6.44 4.12 29.11
N ILE A 111 -5.18 4.44 29.45
CA ILE A 111 -4.03 3.96 28.70
C ILE A 111 -3.96 2.43 28.77
N TYR A 112 -3.87 1.81 27.60
CA TYR A 112 -3.79 0.38 27.45
C TYR A 112 -2.49 -0.14 28.06
N GLN A 113 -2.60 -1.26 28.79
CA GLN A 113 -1.47 -2.02 29.29
C GLN A 113 -1.64 -3.44 28.83
N TYR A 114 -0.67 -3.94 28.08
CA TYR A 114 -0.72 -5.28 27.55
C TYR A 114 -0.79 -6.31 28.67
N ARG A 115 -1.71 -7.25 28.50
CA ARG A 115 -1.84 -8.43 29.35
C ARG A 115 -1.88 -9.65 28.46
N GLN A 116 -0.88 -10.52 28.59
CA GLN A 116 -0.80 -11.74 27.80
C GLN A 116 -2.09 -12.56 27.97
N LYS A 117 -2.83 -12.70 26.87
CA LYS A 117 -4.04 -13.51 26.83
C LYS A 117 -3.70 -14.90 26.33
N VAL A 118 -3.98 -15.92 27.14
CA VAL A 118 -3.81 -17.33 26.77
C VAL A 118 -5.17 -18.02 26.82
N VAL A 119 -5.57 -18.64 25.72
CA VAL A 119 -6.80 -19.44 25.63
C VAL A 119 -6.41 -20.83 25.13
N ASN A 120 -6.73 -21.87 25.90
CA ASN A 120 -6.39 -23.26 25.60
C ASN A 120 -4.89 -23.48 25.29
N GLY A 121 -4.00 -22.78 26.00
CA GLY A 121 -2.55 -22.85 25.78
C GLY A 121 -2.03 -22.05 24.59
N ILE A 122 -2.91 -21.42 23.81
CA ILE A 122 -2.55 -20.57 22.67
C ILE A 122 -2.48 -19.11 23.13
N LYS A 123 -1.36 -18.45 22.84
CA LYS A 123 -1.21 -17.01 23.05
C LYS A 123 -2.00 -16.26 21.98
N ILE A 124 -2.88 -15.36 22.40
CA ILE A 124 -3.68 -14.52 21.51
C ILE A 124 -3.01 -13.16 21.45
N GLY A 125 -2.58 -12.76 20.25
CA GLY A 125 -2.19 -11.40 19.92
C GLY A 125 -3.39 -10.56 19.50
N GLU A 126 -3.24 -9.24 19.53
CA GLU A 126 -4.18 -8.29 18.97
C GLU A 126 -3.50 -7.59 17.80
N SER A 127 -4.26 -7.29 16.75
CA SER A 127 -3.82 -6.49 15.62
C SER A 127 -4.87 -5.42 15.35
N ALA A 128 -4.43 -4.24 14.94
CA ALA A 128 -5.28 -3.19 14.41
C ALA A 128 -4.64 -2.69 13.12
N ASN A 129 -5.46 -2.19 12.21
CA ASN A 129 -5.01 -1.43 11.06
C ASN A 129 -5.67 -0.05 11.17
N GLY A 130 -4.90 1.03 11.12
CA GLY A 130 -5.46 2.36 11.05
C GLY A 130 -6.19 2.59 9.74
N THR A 131 -7.30 3.31 9.81
CA THR A 131 -8.02 3.79 8.62
C THR A 131 -7.77 5.28 8.51
N VAL A 132 -7.09 5.71 7.45
CA VAL A 132 -7.00 7.13 7.12
C VAL A 132 -8.39 7.65 6.76
N TYR A 133 -8.72 8.86 7.21
CA TYR A 133 -10.05 9.41 6.98
C TYR A 133 -9.99 10.92 6.75
N LYS A 134 -11.07 11.45 6.20
CA LYS A 134 -11.39 12.88 6.22
C LYS A 134 -12.77 13.10 6.81
N GLU A 135 -12.99 14.30 7.32
CA GLU A 135 -14.29 14.71 7.84
C GLU A 135 -15.15 15.33 6.73
N GLN A 136 -16.40 14.87 6.62
CA GLN A 136 -17.43 15.53 5.85
C GLN A 136 -18.39 16.24 6.80
N LYS A 137 -18.18 17.56 6.94
CA LYS A 137 -19.02 18.42 7.77
C LYS A 137 -20.30 18.78 7.03
N ARG A 138 -21.46 18.56 7.66
CA ARG A 138 -22.76 18.98 7.12
C ARG A 138 -23.00 20.47 7.29
N THR A 139 -22.43 21.05 8.34
CA THR A 139 -22.48 22.49 8.65
C THR A 139 -21.16 22.92 9.28
N ALA A 140 -20.91 24.23 9.37
CA ALA A 140 -19.71 24.75 10.02
C ALA A 140 -19.55 24.32 11.50
N ASN A 141 -20.67 24.00 12.18
CA ASN A 141 -20.72 23.60 13.58
C ASN A 141 -21.06 22.11 13.75
N ASP A 142 -20.73 21.28 12.77
CA ASP A 142 -20.91 19.83 12.89
C ASP A 142 -19.91 19.26 13.90
N PHE A 143 -20.41 18.89 15.08
CA PHE A 143 -19.61 18.33 16.18
C PHE A 143 -19.28 16.85 15.97
N PHE A 144 -20.03 16.15 15.11
CA PHE A 144 -19.85 14.73 14.83
C PHE A 144 -19.87 14.51 13.31
N PRO A 145 -18.90 15.10 12.60
CA PRO A 145 -18.85 14.96 11.15
C PRO A 145 -18.70 13.50 10.77
N GLU A 146 -19.28 13.17 9.62
CA GLU A 146 -19.11 11.86 9.03
C GLU A 146 -17.64 11.65 8.65
N LYS A 147 -17.10 10.49 9.01
CA LYS A 147 -15.73 10.11 8.65
C LYS A 147 -15.77 9.27 7.40
N ILE A 148 -15.21 9.80 6.32
CA ILE A 148 -15.04 9.08 5.07
C ILE A 148 -13.67 8.42 5.10
N GLY A 149 -13.66 7.09 5.14
CA GLY A 149 -12.42 6.31 5.05
C GLY A 149 -11.79 6.44 3.66
N GLY A 150 -10.47 6.37 3.63
CA GLY A 150 -9.68 6.31 2.41
C GLY A 150 -8.58 5.26 2.52
N GLU A 151 -7.88 5.08 1.41
CA GLU A 151 -6.68 4.26 1.31
C GLU A 151 -5.50 5.13 0.90
N SER A 152 -4.27 4.61 0.97
CA SER A 152 -3.11 5.42 0.63
C SER A 152 -1.96 4.67 -0.01
N ILE A 153 -1.20 5.41 -0.83
CA ILE A 153 0.06 4.96 -1.41
C ILE A 153 1.16 5.99 -1.12
N HIS A 154 2.42 5.62 -1.38
CA HIS A 154 3.56 6.52 -1.32
C HIS A 154 3.99 6.92 -2.74
N LEU A 155 4.30 8.20 -2.91
CA LEU A 155 4.90 8.79 -4.12
C LEU A 155 5.84 9.93 -3.72
N PHE A 156 6.59 10.44 -4.69
CA PHE A 156 7.38 11.66 -4.52
C PHE A 156 6.64 12.87 -5.07
N TYR A 157 6.78 14.00 -4.39
CA TYR A 157 6.26 15.31 -4.78
C TYR A 157 7.43 16.27 -4.96
N LYS A 158 7.62 16.78 -6.18
CA LYS A 158 8.70 17.69 -6.54
C LYS A 158 8.28 19.14 -6.29
N VAL A 159 9.04 19.85 -5.46
CA VAL A 159 8.90 21.29 -5.21
C VAL A 159 10.21 21.97 -5.55
N SER A 160 10.23 22.73 -6.64
CA SER A 160 11.46 23.30 -7.20
C SER A 160 12.49 22.20 -7.49
N GLU A 161 13.61 22.17 -6.77
CA GLU A 161 14.69 21.17 -6.92
C GLU A 161 14.72 20.15 -5.77
N GLU A 162 13.72 20.18 -4.88
CA GLU A 162 13.61 19.24 -3.76
C GLU A 162 12.49 18.23 -4.00
N TYR A 163 12.68 17.04 -3.46
CA TYR A 163 11.72 15.94 -3.55
C TYR A 163 11.19 15.61 -2.16
N HIS A 164 9.88 15.43 -2.04
CA HIS A 164 9.24 15.07 -0.79
C HIS A 164 8.58 13.71 -0.92
N LEU A 165 8.86 12.79 0.01
CA LEU A 165 8.10 11.55 0.09
C LEU A 165 6.73 11.86 0.69
N VAL A 166 5.68 11.79 -0.13
CA VAL A 166 4.31 12.09 0.29
C VAL A 166 3.50 10.82 0.49
N LYS A 167 2.48 10.92 1.35
CA LYS A 167 1.42 9.93 1.46
C LYS A 167 0.20 10.45 0.71
N VAL A 168 -0.11 9.79 -0.40
CA VAL A 168 -1.23 10.10 -1.29
C VAL A 168 -2.42 9.33 -0.76
N ILE A 169 -3.39 10.05 -0.19
CA ILE A 169 -4.59 9.48 0.42
C ILE A 169 -5.74 9.65 -0.57
N ILE A 170 -6.41 8.56 -0.92
CA ILE A 170 -7.45 8.47 -1.93
C ILE A 170 -8.79 8.22 -1.24
N PHE A 171 -9.82 8.96 -1.66
CA PHE A 171 -11.17 8.85 -1.12
C PHE A 171 -12.20 8.43 -2.20
N PRO A 172 -13.33 7.83 -1.80
CA PRO A 172 -14.38 7.38 -2.73
C PRO A 172 -15.00 8.49 -3.59
N ASP A 173 -14.92 9.75 -3.13
CA ASP A 173 -15.44 10.92 -3.84
C ASP A 173 -14.45 11.55 -4.84
N LEU A 174 -13.42 10.80 -5.25
CA LEU A 174 -12.38 11.20 -6.22
C LEU A 174 -11.49 12.35 -5.77
N THR A 175 -11.57 12.72 -4.49
CA THR A 175 -10.58 13.62 -3.90
C THR A 175 -9.36 12.85 -3.44
N ILE A 176 -8.21 13.51 -3.55
CA ILE A 176 -6.91 12.99 -3.16
C ILE A 176 -6.24 14.03 -2.27
N HIS A 177 -5.70 13.59 -1.14
CA HIS A 177 -4.94 14.44 -0.23
C HIS A 177 -3.47 14.02 -0.24
N LEU A 178 -2.57 14.94 -0.58
CA LEU A 178 -1.13 14.74 -0.45
C LEU A 178 -0.72 15.22 0.94
N SER A 179 -0.51 14.27 1.84
CA SER A 179 -0.05 14.50 3.21
C SER A 179 1.46 14.25 3.33
N ARG A 180 2.00 14.38 4.54
CA ARG A 180 3.46 14.37 4.81
C ARG A 180 4.19 15.54 4.15
N LEU A 181 3.54 16.70 4.21
CA LEU A 181 4.04 18.03 3.85
C LEU A 181 3.72 18.99 5.00
N GLU A 182 4.32 20.17 5.02
CA GLU A 182 4.01 21.20 6.04
C GLU A 182 2.51 21.55 6.05
N LYS A 183 1.89 21.53 4.86
CA LYS A 183 0.45 21.66 4.68
C LYS A 183 -0.01 20.59 3.70
N THR A 184 -1.11 19.92 4.04
CA THR A 184 -1.77 18.99 3.13
C THR A 184 -2.19 19.71 1.86
N VAL A 185 -1.83 19.14 0.71
CA VAL A 185 -2.31 19.59 -0.60
C VAL A 185 -3.54 18.77 -0.96
N TYR A 186 -4.61 19.46 -1.36
CA TYR A 186 -5.86 18.85 -1.78
C TYR A 186 -5.95 18.91 -3.30
N THR A 187 -6.31 17.80 -3.94
CA THR A 187 -6.42 17.68 -5.39
C THR A 187 -7.55 16.72 -5.75
N THR A 188 -8.03 16.79 -6.98
CA THR A 188 -8.89 15.75 -7.58
C THR A 188 -8.06 14.70 -8.30
N LEU A 189 -8.68 13.58 -8.71
CA LEU A 189 -8.02 12.59 -9.57
C LEU A 189 -7.52 13.20 -10.89
N GLU A 190 -8.31 14.06 -11.53
CA GLU A 190 -7.94 14.71 -12.80
C GLU A 190 -6.70 15.60 -12.63
N GLU A 191 -6.71 16.48 -11.63
CA GLU A 191 -5.56 17.33 -11.30
C GLU A 191 -4.33 16.50 -10.89
N PHE A 192 -4.53 15.38 -10.18
CA PHE A 192 -3.45 14.47 -9.80
C PHE A 192 -2.79 13.82 -11.03
N GLU A 193 -3.58 13.38 -12.02
CA GLU A 193 -3.07 12.86 -13.30
C GLU A 193 -2.32 13.95 -14.10
N GLU A 194 -2.77 15.20 -14.05
CA GLU A 194 -2.02 16.31 -14.63
C GLU A 194 -0.68 16.54 -13.92
N LEU A 195 -0.63 16.46 -12.59
CA LEU A 195 0.61 16.61 -11.82
C LEU A 195 1.62 15.50 -12.14
N ILE A 196 1.15 14.28 -12.39
CA ILE A 196 1.99 13.18 -12.90
C ILE A 196 2.53 13.55 -14.28
N THR A 197 1.67 14.00 -15.20
CA THR A 197 2.06 14.38 -16.57
C THR A 197 3.09 15.52 -16.58
N LYS A 198 2.98 16.46 -15.65
CA LYS A 198 3.92 17.58 -15.46
C LYS A 198 5.23 17.18 -14.77
N GLY A 199 5.37 15.92 -14.32
CA GLY A 199 6.54 15.46 -13.58
C GLY A 199 6.68 16.06 -12.18
N ILE A 200 5.56 16.49 -11.59
CA ILE A 200 5.50 17.03 -10.22
C ILE A 200 5.25 15.89 -9.23
N ILE A 201 4.39 14.94 -9.59
CA ILE A 201 4.22 13.68 -8.85
C ILE A 201 4.96 12.57 -9.59
N LEU A 202 5.80 11.84 -8.87
CA LEU A 202 6.77 10.91 -9.43
C LEU A 202 6.84 9.64 -8.58
N SER A 203 7.20 8.52 -9.20
CA SER A 203 7.53 7.29 -8.49
C SER A 203 9.05 7.04 -8.39
N GLU A 204 9.82 7.75 -9.20
CA GLU A 204 11.27 7.69 -9.30
C GLU A 204 11.89 9.04 -8.95
N VAL A 205 13.13 9.01 -8.43
CA VAL A 205 13.89 10.20 -8.06
C VAL A 205 15.31 10.10 -8.63
N PRO A 206 15.86 11.19 -9.21
CA PRO A 206 17.21 11.15 -9.77
C PRO A 206 18.28 10.80 -8.74
N VAL A 207 19.35 10.15 -9.19
CA VAL A 207 20.56 10.00 -8.37
C VAL A 207 21.09 11.38 -7.98
N HIS A 208 21.58 11.50 -6.75
CA HIS A 208 21.98 12.74 -6.07
C HIS A 208 20.85 13.69 -5.70
N ALA A 209 19.59 13.35 -5.98
CA ALA A 209 18.46 14.13 -5.49
C ALA A 209 18.37 14.05 -3.96
N LYS A 210 18.02 15.18 -3.34
CA LYS A 210 17.68 15.23 -1.92
C LYS A 210 16.19 14.93 -1.75
N VAL A 211 15.89 13.94 -0.91
CA VAL A 211 14.53 13.54 -0.54
C VAL A 211 14.28 13.95 0.90
N ASN A 212 13.17 14.65 1.13
CA ASN A 212 12.66 15.05 2.43
C ASN A 212 11.47 14.17 2.83
N ILE A 213 11.47 13.68 4.05
CA ILE A 213 10.34 12.99 4.69
C ILE A 213 9.87 13.88 5.84
N HIS A 214 8.80 14.63 5.63
CA HIS A 214 8.28 15.53 6.66
C HIS A 214 7.90 14.74 7.92
N GLY A 215 8.42 15.15 9.07
CA GLY A 215 8.25 14.43 10.33
C GLY A 215 9.22 13.28 10.59
N LEU A 216 10.27 13.10 9.76
CA LEU A 216 11.33 12.11 10.02
C LEU A 216 12.74 12.63 9.72
N GLY A 217 12.97 13.25 8.57
CA GLY A 217 14.29 13.71 8.16
C GLY A 217 14.45 13.87 6.65
N SER A 218 15.69 13.84 6.18
CA SER A 218 16.02 13.89 4.75
C SER A 218 17.26 13.04 4.44
N PHE A 219 17.44 12.68 3.18
CA PHE A 219 18.60 11.95 2.70
C PHE A 219 18.89 12.29 1.24
N THR A 220 20.06 11.89 0.74
CA THR A 220 20.43 11.98 -0.68
C THR A 220 20.40 10.60 -1.31
N VAL A 221 19.79 10.48 -2.49
CA VAL A 221 19.78 9.23 -3.26
C VAL A 221 21.17 8.97 -3.82
N GLN A 222 21.75 7.82 -3.49
CA GLN A 222 23.03 7.38 -4.06
C GLN A 222 22.82 6.43 -5.23
N LYS A 223 21.87 5.50 -5.12
CA LYS A 223 21.56 4.52 -6.15
C LYS A 223 20.12 4.03 -6.02
N GLU A 224 19.42 3.95 -7.13
CA GLU A 224 18.16 3.21 -7.22
C GLU A 224 18.42 1.71 -7.37
N GLN A 225 17.78 0.90 -6.52
CA GLN A 225 17.81 -0.56 -6.64
C GLN A 225 16.68 -1.03 -7.56
N TYR A 226 15.49 -0.50 -7.32
CA TYR A 226 14.33 -0.62 -8.19
C TYR A 226 13.30 0.46 -7.80
N ALA A 227 12.43 0.80 -8.74
CA ALA A 227 11.26 1.62 -8.51
C ALA A 227 10.07 1.07 -9.30
N THR A 228 8.86 1.34 -8.81
CA THR A 228 7.62 1.04 -9.52
C THR A 228 7.35 2.14 -10.54
N ASP A 229 6.99 1.78 -11.77
CA ASP A 229 6.64 2.76 -12.80
C ASP A 229 5.41 3.60 -12.39
N ILE A 230 5.42 4.88 -12.73
CA ILE A 230 4.35 5.80 -12.33
C ILE A 230 2.99 5.44 -12.92
N ARG A 231 2.95 4.78 -14.09
CA ARG A 231 1.72 4.27 -14.71
C ARG A 231 1.12 3.13 -13.90
N GLU A 232 1.95 2.23 -13.37
CA GLU A 232 1.51 1.17 -12.47
C GLU A 232 0.92 1.75 -11.18
N LYS A 233 1.55 2.79 -10.62
CA LYS A 233 0.99 3.52 -9.47
C LYS A 233 -0.36 4.16 -9.78
N LEU A 234 -0.57 4.64 -11.02
CA LEU A 234 -1.85 5.20 -11.43
C LEU A 234 -2.93 4.12 -11.61
N LEU A 235 -2.57 2.92 -12.09
CA LEU A 235 -3.49 1.78 -12.12
C LEU A 235 -3.90 1.39 -10.70
N GLU A 236 -2.96 1.33 -9.75
CA GLU A 236 -3.27 1.09 -8.33
C GLU A 236 -4.23 2.14 -7.75
N VAL A 237 -4.02 3.44 -8.04
CA VAL A 237 -4.93 4.51 -7.59
C VAL A 237 -6.34 4.29 -8.13
N ARG A 238 -6.48 3.92 -9.41
CA ARG A 238 -7.80 3.67 -10.01
C ARG A 238 -8.48 2.43 -9.42
N ASP A 239 -7.71 1.40 -9.11
CA ASP A 239 -8.23 0.18 -8.48
C ASP A 239 -8.70 0.46 -7.04
N ILE A 240 -7.91 1.21 -6.26
CA ILE A 240 -8.29 1.71 -4.94
C ILE A 240 -9.62 2.48 -5.00
N ILE A 241 -9.81 3.34 -6.00
CA ILE A 241 -11.07 4.09 -6.16
C ILE A 241 -12.26 3.15 -6.41
N ARG A 242 -12.08 2.10 -7.22
CA ARG A 242 -13.14 1.09 -7.47
C ARG A 242 -13.51 0.39 -6.18
N GLU A 243 -12.52 -0.10 -5.45
CA GLU A 243 -12.74 -0.78 -4.16
C GLU A 243 -13.45 0.11 -3.15
N LEU A 244 -13.01 1.36 -3.00
CA LEU A 244 -13.63 2.34 -2.10
C LEU A 244 -15.08 2.67 -2.48
N LYS A 245 -15.44 2.55 -3.77
CA LYS A 245 -16.82 2.71 -4.26
C LYS A 245 -17.65 1.43 -4.21
N GLY A 246 -17.04 0.29 -3.87
CA GLY A 246 -17.68 -1.03 -3.95
C GLY A 246 -17.94 -1.49 -5.39
N GLU A 247 -17.18 -0.96 -6.35
CA GLU A 247 -17.18 -1.40 -7.75
C GLU A 247 -16.27 -2.63 -7.93
N PRO A 248 -16.49 -3.47 -8.96
CA PRO A 248 -15.59 -4.58 -9.24
C PRO A 248 -14.15 -4.12 -9.48
N SER A 249 -13.19 -4.84 -8.88
CA SER A 249 -11.76 -4.58 -9.08
C SER A 249 -11.35 -4.84 -10.53
N SER A 250 -10.21 -4.30 -10.94
CA SER A 250 -9.62 -4.55 -12.26
C SER A 250 -9.42 -6.05 -12.51
N ILE A 251 -9.05 -6.83 -11.49
CA ILE A 251 -8.94 -8.29 -11.56
C ILE A 251 -10.29 -8.93 -11.88
N GLU A 252 -11.37 -8.53 -11.20
CA GLU A 252 -12.72 -9.07 -11.42
C GLU A 252 -13.27 -8.72 -12.80
N VAL A 253 -13.00 -7.49 -13.26
CA VAL A 253 -13.34 -7.04 -14.62
C VAL A 253 -12.58 -7.88 -15.65
N CYS A 254 -11.27 -8.07 -15.47
CA CYS A 254 -10.46 -8.87 -16.38
C CYS A 254 -10.88 -10.36 -16.38
N ARG A 255 -11.23 -10.93 -15.23
CA ARG A 255 -11.76 -12.30 -15.12
C ARG A 255 -13.08 -12.46 -15.87
N THR A 256 -13.94 -11.45 -15.80
CA THR A 256 -15.20 -11.46 -16.52
C THR A 256 -14.98 -11.38 -18.04
N ALA A 257 -14.08 -10.49 -18.49
CA ALA A 257 -13.70 -10.43 -19.91
C ALA A 257 -13.04 -11.74 -20.39
N TYR A 258 -12.26 -12.39 -19.52
CA TYR A 258 -11.64 -13.68 -19.82
C TYR A 258 -12.72 -14.76 -20.01
N GLN A 259 -13.69 -14.85 -19.09
CA GLN A 259 -14.81 -15.78 -19.23
C GLN A 259 -15.64 -15.51 -20.49
N GLN A 260 -15.90 -14.23 -20.82
CA GLN A 260 -16.61 -13.86 -22.04
C GLN A 260 -15.89 -14.32 -23.32
N TYR A 261 -14.56 -14.21 -23.35
CA TYR A 261 -13.76 -14.74 -24.45
C TYR A 261 -13.84 -16.28 -24.52
N LEU A 262 -13.78 -16.98 -23.39
CA LEU A 262 -13.90 -18.45 -23.37
C LEU A 262 -15.28 -18.92 -23.88
N ASP A 263 -16.35 -18.22 -23.51
CA ASP A 263 -17.72 -18.54 -23.92
C ASP A 263 -17.96 -18.19 -25.40
N ASN A 264 -17.42 -17.06 -25.87
CA ASN A 264 -17.52 -16.62 -27.26
C ASN A 264 -16.20 -15.99 -27.76
N PRO A 265 -15.28 -16.79 -28.32
CA PRO A 265 -13.98 -16.30 -28.77
C PRO A 265 -14.15 -15.52 -30.09
N THR A 266 -14.20 -14.19 -30.00
CA THR A 266 -14.23 -13.25 -31.13
C THR A 266 -13.07 -12.28 -31.02
N LEU A 267 -12.73 -11.59 -32.11
CA LEU A 267 -11.69 -10.54 -32.07
C LEU A 267 -12.08 -9.39 -31.13
N GLU A 268 -13.36 -9.04 -31.07
CA GLU A 268 -13.88 -8.03 -30.13
C GLU A 268 -13.67 -8.45 -28.68
N ASN A 269 -14.01 -9.69 -28.32
CA ASN A 269 -13.81 -10.18 -26.95
C ASN A 269 -12.32 -10.33 -26.61
N LYS A 270 -11.45 -10.61 -27.60
CA LYS A 270 -9.99 -10.62 -27.43
C LYS A 270 -9.45 -9.22 -27.12
N GLU A 271 -9.90 -8.20 -27.84
CA GLU A 271 -9.51 -6.81 -27.57
C GLU A 271 -10.06 -6.29 -26.24
N GLN A 272 -11.29 -6.68 -25.86
CA GLN A 272 -11.85 -6.35 -24.55
C GLN A 272 -11.05 -7.02 -23.42
N LEU A 273 -10.66 -8.30 -23.59
CA LEU A 273 -9.78 -9.00 -22.67
C LEU A 273 -8.42 -8.31 -22.57
N LYS A 274 -7.83 -7.91 -23.70
CA LYS A 274 -6.56 -7.18 -23.73
C LYS A 274 -6.63 -5.87 -22.95
N SER A 275 -7.63 -5.04 -23.27
CA SER A 275 -7.85 -3.75 -22.61
C SER A 275 -8.06 -3.89 -21.10
N SER A 276 -8.85 -4.87 -20.67
CA SER A 276 -9.07 -5.13 -19.24
C SER A 276 -7.82 -5.70 -18.54
N TYR A 277 -7.04 -6.55 -19.19
CA TYR A 277 -5.80 -7.09 -18.66
C TYR A 277 -4.72 -6.02 -18.50
N GLU A 278 -4.58 -5.12 -19.47
CA GLU A 278 -3.63 -4.01 -19.42
C GLU A 278 -4.01 -2.94 -18.38
N ALA A 279 -5.27 -2.92 -17.93
CA ALA A 279 -5.73 -2.07 -16.83
C ALA A 279 -5.49 -2.64 -15.43
N VAL A 280 -5.09 -3.91 -15.31
CA VAL A 280 -4.71 -4.53 -14.02
C VAL A 280 -3.28 -4.13 -13.67
N PRO A 281 -2.97 -3.68 -12.44
CA PRO A 281 -1.59 -3.44 -12.02
C PRO A 281 -0.72 -4.69 -12.20
N ASP A 282 0.52 -4.54 -12.65
CA ASP A 282 1.43 -5.63 -13.03
C ASP A 282 1.61 -6.68 -11.92
N HIS A 283 1.80 -6.23 -10.68
CA HIS A 283 1.96 -7.12 -9.52
C HIS A 283 0.67 -7.88 -9.16
N GLN A 284 -0.47 -7.47 -9.70
CA GLN A 284 -1.76 -8.13 -9.52
C GLN A 284 -2.16 -9.02 -10.71
N LYS A 285 -1.57 -8.84 -11.90
CA LYS A 285 -1.90 -9.62 -13.11
C LYS A 285 -1.87 -11.13 -12.85
N MET A 286 -0.93 -11.60 -12.04
CA MET A 286 -0.81 -13.02 -11.69
C MET A 286 -2.06 -13.63 -11.03
N TYR A 287 -2.94 -12.81 -10.46
CA TYR A 287 -4.17 -13.24 -9.83
C TYR A 287 -5.36 -13.30 -10.79
N VAL A 288 -5.21 -12.91 -12.06
CA VAL A 288 -6.33 -12.95 -13.02
C VAL A 288 -6.76 -14.38 -13.32
N GLY A 289 -5.83 -15.32 -13.52
CA GLY A 289 -6.17 -16.73 -13.75
C GLY A 289 -6.11 -17.59 -12.49
N ASP A 290 -5.81 -18.88 -12.66
CA ASP A 290 -5.78 -19.85 -11.56
C ASP A 290 -4.43 -19.89 -10.83
N MET A 291 -4.38 -20.59 -9.69
CA MET A 291 -3.17 -20.64 -8.85
C MET A 291 -1.98 -21.35 -9.49
N ASP A 292 -2.21 -22.22 -10.48
CA ASP A 292 -1.18 -23.07 -11.09
C ASP A 292 -0.56 -22.39 -12.32
N THR A 293 -1.41 -21.82 -13.16
CA THR A 293 -1.06 -21.20 -14.46
C THR A 293 -0.99 -19.67 -14.37
N LYS A 294 -1.50 -19.06 -13.29
CA LYS A 294 -1.54 -17.60 -13.10
C LYS A 294 -2.22 -16.95 -14.30
N ASP A 295 -1.61 -15.95 -14.90
CA ASP A 295 -2.13 -15.22 -16.06
C ASP A 295 -1.64 -15.76 -17.42
N VAL A 296 -0.92 -16.89 -17.44
CA VAL A 296 -0.32 -17.43 -18.67
C VAL A 296 -1.38 -17.68 -19.75
N ALA A 297 -2.53 -18.24 -19.38
CA ALA A 297 -3.63 -18.48 -20.32
C ALA A 297 -4.17 -17.17 -20.95
N VAL A 298 -4.31 -16.13 -20.13
CA VAL A 298 -4.78 -14.81 -20.59
C VAL A 298 -3.76 -14.19 -21.54
N ARG A 299 -2.46 -14.23 -21.18
CA ARG A 299 -1.37 -13.77 -22.05
C ARG A 299 -1.30 -14.52 -23.37
N MET A 300 -1.51 -15.84 -23.36
CA MET A 300 -1.53 -16.65 -24.58
C MET A 300 -2.64 -16.21 -25.56
N ILE A 301 -3.81 -15.86 -25.04
CA ILE A 301 -4.92 -15.34 -25.88
C ILE A 301 -4.58 -13.98 -26.48
N ILE A 302 -4.00 -13.08 -25.68
CA ILE A 302 -3.78 -11.68 -26.06
C ILE A 302 -2.54 -11.52 -26.95
N TYR A 303 -1.42 -12.13 -26.55
CA TYR A 303 -0.09 -11.90 -27.13
C TYR A 303 0.43 -13.08 -27.95
N GLY A 304 -0.22 -14.25 -27.88
CA GLY A 304 0.09 -15.43 -28.69
C GLY A 304 0.58 -16.64 -27.88
N GLU A 305 0.48 -17.84 -28.48
CA GLU A 305 0.75 -19.11 -27.81
C GLU A 305 2.17 -19.25 -27.24
N GLN A 306 3.15 -18.49 -27.76
CA GLN A 306 4.54 -18.54 -27.27
C GLN A 306 4.68 -18.06 -25.82
N GLU A 307 3.70 -17.35 -25.28
CA GLU A 307 3.69 -16.88 -23.89
C GLU A 307 3.80 -18.01 -22.86
N ILE A 308 3.42 -19.25 -23.22
CA ILE A 308 3.61 -20.42 -22.37
C ILE A 308 5.09 -20.67 -22.01
N GLU A 309 6.02 -20.23 -22.85
CA GLU A 309 7.47 -20.39 -22.60
C GLU A 309 7.98 -19.59 -21.41
N ASN A 310 7.24 -18.54 -21.00
CA ASN A 310 7.56 -17.71 -19.85
C ASN A 310 7.13 -18.35 -18.52
N TRP A 311 6.28 -19.38 -18.56
CA TRP A 311 5.79 -20.07 -17.37
C TRP A 311 6.88 -20.92 -16.69
N SER A 312 7.02 -20.79 -15.37
CA SER A 312 8.06 -21.47 -14.59
C SER A 312 8.04 -22.99 -14.75
N HIS A 313 6.87 -23.63 -14.75
CA HIS A 313 6.74 -25.08 -14.93
C HIS A 313 7.17 -25.52 -16.32
N TYR A 314 6.83 -24.74 -17.36
CA TYR A 314 7.29 -25.01 -18.72
C TYR A 314 8.82 -24.94 -18.83
N ARG A 315 9.43 -23.90 -18.27
CA ARG A 315 10.90 -23.72 -18.25
C ARG A 315 11.61 -24.86 -17.52
N VAL A 316 11.09 -25.29 -16.38
CA VAL A 316 11.64 -26.41 -15.61
C VAL A 316 11.51 -27.73 -16.37
N ALA A 317 10.34 -28.03 -16.94
CA ALA A 317 10.13 -29.24 -17.73
C ALA A 317 11.06 -29.29 -18.96
N LYS A 318 11.19 -28.17 -19.69
CA LYS A 318 12.11 -28.01 -20.84
C LYS A 318 13.56 -28.26 -20.44
N ALA A 319 14.01 -27.67 -19.33
CA ALA A 319 15.37 -27.85 -18.83
C ALA A 319 15.68 -29.30 -18.38
N ARG A 320 14.66 -30.04 -17.95
CA ARG A 320 14.79 -31.45 -17.51
C ARG A 320 14.53 -32.47 -18.62
N GLY A 321 14.16 -32.03 -19.83
CA GLY A 321 13.76 -32.92 -20.92
C GLY A 321 12.48 -33.69 -20.62
N GLU A 322 11.63 -33.17 -19.73
CA GLU A 322 10.35 -33.75 -19.35
C GLU A 322 9.26 -33.36 -20.37
N LYS A 323 8.09 -34.02 -20.27
CA LYS A 323 6.94 -33.67 -21.10
C LYS A 323 6.49 -32.24 -20.78
N LEU A 324 6.44 -31.39 -21.81
CA LEU A 324 6.04 -30.00 -21.66
C LEU A 324 4.55 -29.90 -21.29
N PRO A 325 4.19 -29.03 -20.33
CA PRO A 325 2.79 -28.79 -20.03
C PRO A 325 2.13 -28.02 -21.18
N VAL A 326 0.83 -28.23 -21.37
CA VAL A 326 0.05 -27.66 -22.47
C VAL A 326 -1.19 -27.00 -21.89
N ILE A 327 -1.54 -25.82 -22.40
CA ILE A 327 -2.78 -25.12 -22.10
C ILE A 327 -3.54 -24.99 -23.42
N ASN A 328 -4.73 -25.59 -23.49
CA ASN A 328 -5.57 -25.53 -24.68
C ASN A 328 -6.55 -24.36 -24.55
N LEU A 329 -6.50 -23.42 -25.50
CA LEU A 329 -7.32 -22.22 -25.49
C LEU A 329 -8.09 -22.11 -26.82
N PRO A 330 -9.32 -21.57 -26.80
CA PRO A 330 -10.08 -21.39 -28.03
C PRO A 330 -9.46 -20.27 -28.89
N ALA A 331 -9.37 -20.51 -30.20
CA ALA A 331 -9.01 -19.48 -31.18
C ALA A 331 -10.24 -18.61 -31.52
N PRO A 332 -10.04 -17.33 -31.90
CA PRO A 332 -11.13 -16.48 -32.35
C PRO A 332 -11.83 -17.07 -33.58
N LYS A 333 -13.17 -17.16 -33.54
CA LYS A 333 -14.00 -17.72 -34.61
C LYS A 333 -13.97 -16.88 -35.89
N ASP A 334 -13.70 -15.59 -35.74
CA ASP A 334 -13.76 -14.59 -36.80
C ASP A 334 -12.36 -14.25 -37.35
N GLU A 335 -11.33 -15.03 -37.00
CA GLU A 335 -9.95 -14.85 -37.51
C GLU A 335 -9.74 -15.46 -38.91
N SER A 336 -10.81 -15.98 -39.54
CA SER A 336 -10.81 -16.55 -40.88
C SER A 336 -11.93 -15.96 -41.75
N ASP A 337 -11.75 -14.71 -42.19
CA ASP A 337 -12.48 -14.08 -43.32
C ASP A 337 -11.67 -12.88 -43.90
N GLU A 338 -10.36 -13.05 -44.11
CA GLU A 338 -9.55 -12.17 -44.99
C GLU A 338 -8.75 -12.96 -46.03
#